data_AF-A0A444XHM2-F1
#
_entry.id   AF-A0A444XHM2-F1
#
_cell.length_a   1.000
_cell.length_b   1.000
_cell.length_c   1.000
_cell.angle_alpha   90.00
_cell.angle_beta   90.00
_cell.angle_gamma   90.00
#
_symmetry.space_group_name_H-M   'P 1'
#
loop_
_entity.id
_entity.type
_entity.pdbx_description
1 polymer ?
#
loop_
_entity_poly.entity_id
_entity_poly.type
_entity_poly.pdbx_seq_one_letter_code
_entity_poly.pdbx_strand_id
1 'polypeptide(L)'
;MYAFRATDEHVIKPVNSEEYWVKTEPLSSEPPMIRRPAGCPMKEKRKADPVEDACDGAKGRRTFKVTCKKCGESSHNAKTCKGPRRPKHPLINPIFRVYLILNLVDFIH
;
A
#
# COMPACT_ATOMS: atom_id res chain seq x y z
N MET A 1 22.62 42.65 33.40
CA MET A 1 21.19 43.02 33.29
C MET A 1 20.80 43.63 31.94
N TYR A 2 21.66 43.60 30.90
CA TYR A 2 21.38 44.24 29.59
C TYR A 2 21.09 43.24 28.44
N ALA A 3 21.68 42.04 28.49
CA ALA A 3 21.59 41.04 27.41
C ALA A 3 20.16 40.49 27.17
N PHE A 4 19.33 40.37 28.21
CA PHE A 4 17.95 39.89 28.09
C PHE A 4 17.05 40.84 27.28
N ARG A 5 17.31 42.16 27.34
CA ARG A 5 16.51 43.13 26.58
C ARG A 5 16.88 43.19 25.10
N ALA A 6 18.09 42.78 24.73
CA ALA A 6 18.56 42.76 23.35
C ALA A 6 17.90 41.63 22.53
N THR A 7 17.48 40.54 23.17
CA THR A 7 16.75 39.45 22.51
C THR A 7 15.28 39.80 22.23
N ASP A 8 14.75 40.81 22.92
CA ASP A 8 13.38 41.33 22.77
C ASP A 8 13.31 42.54 21.80
N GLU A 9 14.38 42.88 21.08
CA GLU A 9 14.30 43.94 20.06
C GLU A 9 13.35 43.57 18.90
N HIS A 10 13.24 42.27 18.62
CA HIS A 10 12.39 41.73 17.56
C HIS A 10 11.13 41.07 18.12
N VAL A 11 10.33 41.83 18.87
CA VAL A 11 9.02 41.38 19.34
C VAL A 11 8.03 41.38 18.17
N ILE A 12 7.66 40.18 17.71
CA ILE A 12 6.50 40.00 16.84
C ILE A 12 5.27 40.40 17.65
N LYS A 13 4.61 41.48 17.25
CA LYS A 13 3.35 41.90 17.88
C LYS A 13 2.29 40.82 17.66
N PRO A 14 1.41 40.58 18.65
CA PRO A 14 0.31 39.65 18.47
C PRO A 14 -0.54 40.12 17.29
N VAL A 15 -0.88 39.17 16.42
CA VAL A 15 -1.86 39.39 15.35
C VAL A 15 -3.26 39.38 15.98
N ASN A 16 -4.13 40.28 15.54
CA ASN A 16 -5.52 40.32 16.00
C ASN A 16 -6.23 38.98 15.77
N SER A 17 -7.25 38.67 16.56
CA SER A 17 -8.11 37.50 16.35
C SER A 17 -8.77 37.52 14.97
N GLU A 18 -9.10 36.32 14.46
CA GLU A 18 -9.71 36.10 13.14
C GLU A 18 -10.99 36.92 12.92
N GLU A 19 -11.73 37.24 14.00
CA GLU A 19 -12.94 38.07 13.96
C GLU A 19 -12.71 39.48 13.38
N TYR A 20 -11.49 40.01 13.50
CA TYR A 20 -11.11 41.33 12.99
C TYR A 20 -10.48 41.28 11.59
N TRP A 21 -10.32 40.09 10.99
CA TRP A 21 -9.70 39.95 9.68
C TRP A 21 -10.72 40.24 8.57
N VAL A 22 -10.29 41.00 7.55
CA VAL A 22 -11.12 41.25 6.37
C VAL A 22 -11.25 39.95 5.58
N LYS A 23 -12.49 39.46 5.45
CA LYS A 23 -12.80 38.31 4.58
C LYS A 23 -12.52 38.73 3.14
N THR A 24 -11.42 38.22 2.61
CA THR A 24 -11.02 38.45 1.23
C THR A 24 -11.36 37.19 0.45
N GLU A 25 -12.07 37.33 -0.67
CA GLU A 25 -12.26 36.22 -1.60
C GLU A 25 -10.89 35.70 -2.01
N PRO A 26 -10.62 34.38 -1.90
CA PRO A 26 -9.35 33.84 -2.31
C PRO A 26 -9.15 34.14 -3.80
N LEU A 27 -8.17 34.99 -4.11
CA LEU A 27 -7.71 35.10 -5.49
C LEU A 27 -7.29 33.71 -5.93
N SER A 28 -7.82 33.26 -7.06
CA SER A 28 -7.38 32.01 -7.70
C SER A 28 -5.91 32.18 -8.05
N SER A 29 -5.02 31.76 -7.16
CA SER A 29 -3.59 31.74 -7.42
C SER A 29 -3.35 30.75 -8.56
N GLU A 30 -2.76 31.23 -9.66
CA GLU A 30 -2.26 30.31 -10.67
C GLU A 30 -1.24 29.37 -10.00
N PRO A 31 -1.38 28.04 -10.19
CA PRO A 31 -0.41 27.13 -9.63
C PRO A 31 0.98 27.47 -10.19
N PRO A 32 2.03 27.46 -9.34
CA PRO A 32 3.37 27.73 -9.83
C PRO A 32 3.71 26.74 -10.94
N MET A 33 4.40 27.22 -11.97
CA MET A 33 4.79 26.36 -13.08
C MET A 33 5.79 25.31 -12.60
N ILE A 34 5.29 24.09 -12.35
CA ILE A 34 6.12 22.95 -11.91
C ILE A 34 7.03 22.55 -13.08
N ARG A 35 8.32 22.85 -12.95
CA ARG A 35 9.35 22.35 -13.87
C ARG A 35 9.76 20.95 -13.43
N ARG A 36 9.76 20.00 -14.36
CA ARG A 36 10.41 18.71 -14.10
C ARG A 36 11.91 18.97 -13.92
N PRO A 37 12.55 18.47 -12.85
CA PRO A 37 14.00 18.52 -12.74
C PRO A 37 14.61 17.85 -13.98
N ALA A 38 15.78 18.32 -14.40
CA ALA A 38 16.53 17.67 -15.46
C ALA A 38 16.62 16.17 -15.15
N GLY A 39 16.32 15.34 -16.16
CA GLY A 39 16.33 13.89 -15.98
C GLY A 39 17.66 13.46 -15.37
N CYS A 40 17.59 12.67 -14.30
CA CYS A 40 18.79 12.04 -13.74
C CYS A 40 19.48 11.27 -14.87
N PRO A 41 20.80 11.45 -15.10
CA PRO A 41 21.50 10.73 -16.14
C PRO A 41 21.25 9.23 -15.96
N MET A 42 20.80 8.58 -17.02
CA MET A 42 20.58 7.14 -17.04
C MET A 42 21.88 6.48 -16.60
N LYS A 43 21.86 5.72 -15.50
CA LYS A 43 23.05 4.99 -15.06
C LYS A 43 23.50 4.09 -16.19
N GLU A 44 24.70 4.34 -16.71
CA GLU A 44 25.34 3.45 -17.66
C GLU A 44 25.51 2.09 -16.98
N LYS A 45 24.98 1.03 -17.61
CA LYS A 45 25.14 -0.31 -17.07
C LYS A 45 26.59 -0.73 -17.26
N ARG A 46 27.26 -1.10 -16.17
CA ARG A 46 28.57 -1.78 -16.20
C ARG A 46 28.50 -2.93 -17.21
N LYS A 47 29.49 -3.00 -18.10
CA LYS A 47 29.73 -4.19 -18.94
C LYS A 47 30.09 -5.34 -17.99
N ALA A 48 29.35 -6.44 -18.05
CA ALA A 48 29.68 -7.62 -17.26
C ALA A 48 31.04 -8.15 -17.75
N ASP A 49 31.97 -8.38 -16.82
CA ASP A 49 33.22 -9.07 -17.13
C ASP A 49 32.89 -10.52 -17.54
N PRO A 50 33.67 -11.15 -18.45
CA PRO A 50 33.39 -12.50 -18.92
C PRO A 50 33.37 -13.58 -17.82
N VAL A 51 33.93 -13.27 -16.64
CA VAL A 51 34.02 -14.16 -15.48
C VAL A 51 32.83 -14.02 -14.52
N GLU A 52 31.99 -12.99 -14.72
CA GLU A 52 30.78 -12.79 -13.91
C GLU A 52 29.73 -13.76 -14.44
N ASP A 53 29.44 -14.82 -13.67
CA ASP A 53 28.34 -15.73 -13.97
C ASP A 53 27.06 -14.91 -14.17
N ALA A 54 26.50 -14.98 -15.39
CA ALA A 54 25.24 -14.35 -15.70
C ALA A 54 24.21 -14.84 -14.68
N CYS A 55 23.79 -13.96 -13.77
CA CYS A 55 22.82 -14.33 -12.76
C CYS A 55 21.56 -14.84 -13.48
N ASP A 56 21.29 -16.14 -13.33
CA ASP A 56 20.18 -16.81 -14.02
C ASP A 56 18.90 -16.01 -13.81
N GLY A 57 18.42 -15.31 -14.84
CA GLY A 57 17.19 -14.49 -14.81
C GLY A 57 15.92 -15.29 -14.51
N ALA A 58 16.06 -16.60 -14.27
CA ALA A 58 15.04 -17.53 -13.85
C ALA A 58 14.90 -17.65 -12.31
N LYS A 59 15.90 -17.24 -11.52
CA LYS A 59 15.86 -17.30 -10.05
C LYS A 59 14.95 -16.19 -9.49
N GLY A 60 13.64 -16.34 -9.65
CA GLY A 60 12.67 -15.41 -9.07
C GLY A 60 11.28 -15.38 -9.73
N ARG A 61 11.08 -15.97 -10.91
CA ARG A 61 9.75 -16.03 -11.54
C ARG A 61 8.91 -17.11 -10.90
N ARG A 62 8.25 -16.80 -9.78
CA ARG A 62 7.11 -17.59 -9.30
C ARG A 62 5.91 -17.29 -10.19
N THR A 63 5.53 -18.21 -11.06
CA THR A 63 4.27 -18.14 -11.80
C THR A 63 3.14 -18.42 -10.81
N PHE A 64 2.59 -17.37 -10.20
CA PHE A 64 1.43 -17.55 -9.32
C PHE A 64 0.21 -17.94 -10.15
N LYS A 65 -0.37 -19.11 -9.86
CA LYS A 65 -1.65 -19.51 -10.44
C LYS A 65 -2.74 -18.60 -9.89
N VAL A 66 -3.49 -17.94 -10.79
CA VAL A 66 -4.61 -17.07 -10.40
C VAL A 66 -5.83 -17.95 -10.10
N THR A 67 -6.22 -18.02 -8.84
CA THR A 67 -7.41 -18.75 -8.39
C THR A 67 -8.59 -17.79 -8.19
N CYS A 68 -9.73 -18.12 -8.79
CA CYS A 68 -10.94 -17.30 -8.71
C CYS A 68 -11.58 -17.37 -7.32
N LYS A 69 -11.70 -16.23 -6.62
CA LYS A 69 -12.39 -16.17 -5.32
C LYS A 69 -13.89 -16.48 -5.39
N LYS A 70 -14.53 -16.44 -6.58
CA LYS A 70 -15.97 -16.67 -6.75
C LYS A 70 -16.31 -18.15 -6.97
N CYS A 71 -15.64 -18.82 -7.89
CA CYS A 71 -15.91 -20.23 -8.24
C CYS A 71 -14.84 -21.22 -7.74
N GLY A 72 -13.61 -20.77 -7.42
CA GLY A 72 -12.52 -21.63 -6.96
C GLY A 72 -11.58 -22.14 -8.07
N GLU A 73 -11.92 -21.93 -9.35
CA GLU A 73 -11.11 -22.40 -10.49
C GLU A 73 -9.84 -21.59 -10.72
N SER A 74 -8.77 -22.26 -11.17
CA SER A 74 -7.47 -21.66 -11.47
C SER A 74 -7.33 -21.34 -12.97
N SER A 75 -7.84 -20.19 -13.39
CA SER A 75 -7.74 -19.74 -14.80
C SER A 75 -8.05 -18.26 -14.93
N HIS A 76 -8.92 -17.74 -14.06
CA HIS A 76 -9.45 -16.39 -14.18
C HIS A 76 -9.60 -15.74 -12.79
N ASN A 77 -9.74 -14.42 -12.76
CA ASN A 77 -9.97 -13.68 -11.52
C ASN A 77 -11.49 -13.55 -11.25
N ALA A 78 -11.86 -13.08 -10.04
CA ALA A 78 -13.27 -12.93 -9.69
C ALA A 78 -14.04 -11.92 -10.57
N LYS A 79 -13.36 -10.95 -11.19
CA LYS A 79 -13.98 -9.94 -12.06
C LYS A 79 -14.39 -10.51 -13.42
N THR A 80 -13.60 -11.42 -13.96
CA THR A 80 -13.88 -12.08 -15.26
C THR A 80 -14.62 -13.42 -15.10
N CYS A 81 -15.08 -13.73 -13.89
CA CYS A 81 -15.74 -14.99 -13.59
C CYS A 81 -17.18 -15.05 -14.11
N LYS A 82 -17.39 -15.91 -15.12
CA LYS A 82 -18.72 -16.25 -15.66
C LYS A 82 -19.45 -17.35 -14.88
N GLY A 83 -18.74 -18.08 -14.00
CA GLY A 83 -19.31 -19.19 -13.23
C GLY A 83 -20.20 -18.75 -12.06
N PRO A 84 -21.04 -19.66 -11.54
CA PRO A 84 -21.80 -19.45 -10.31
C PRO A 84 -20.87 -19.29 -9.10
N ARG A 85 -21.39 -18.71 -8.02
CA ARG A 85 -20.64 -18.66 -6.75
C ARG A 85 -20.53 -20.07 -6.20
N ARG A 86 -19.35 -20.45 -5.71
CA ARG A 86 -19.21 -21.69 -4.95
C ARG A 86 -20.16 -21.65 -3.75
N PRO A 87 -20.83 -22.76 -3.41
CA PRO A 87 -21.57 -22.83 -2.16
C PRO A 87 -20.60 -22.54 -1.02
N LYS A 88 -21.01 -21.63 -0.11
CA LYS A 88 -20.26 -21.45 1.14
C LYS A 88 -20.31 -22.81 1.82
N HIS A 89 -19.16 -23.41 2.09
CA HIS A 89 -19.14 -24.56 2.97
C HIS A 89 -19.85 -24.13 4.25
N PRO A 90 -20.82 -24.92 4.78
CA PRO A 90 -21.40 -24.58 6.06
C PRO A 90 -20.23 -24.38 7.02
N LEU A 91 -20.24 -23.23 7.70
CA LEU A 91 -19.34 -22.97 8.81
C LEU A 91 -19.71 -24.06 9.82
N ILE A 92 -18.99 -25.18 9.79
CA ILE A 92 -19.15 -26.20 10.80
C ILE A 92 -18.75 -25.49 12.08
N ASN A 93 -19.76 -25.16 12.89
CA ASN A 93 -19.55 -24.57 14.20
C ASN A 93 -18.43 -25.37 14.88
N PRO A 94 -17.45 -24.72 15.52
CA PRO A 94 -16.28 -25.40 16.09
C PRO A 94 -16.69 -26.57 17.00
N ILE A 95 -17.86 -26.43 17.65
CA ILE A 95 -18.52 -27.47 18.45
C ILE A 95 -18.81 -28.73 17.60
N PHE A 96 -19.51 -28.63 16.47
CA PHE A 96 -19.81 -29.77 15.58
C PHE A 96 -18.56 -30.42 15.00
N ARG A 97 -17.48 -29.65 14.78
CA ARG A 97 -16.21 -30.18 14.28
C ARG A 97 -15.49 -31.03 15.33
N VAL A 98 -15.55 -30.65 16.60
CA VAL A 98 -15.01 -31.45 17.72
C VAL A 98 -15.82 -32.73 17.89
N TYR A 99 -17.16 -32.65 17.87
CA TYR A 99 -18.00 -33.85 17.95
C TYR A 99 -17.74 -34.83 16.80
N LEU A 100 -17.59 -34.37 15.54
CA LEU A 100 -17.30 -35.27 14.43
C LEU A 100 -15.93 -35.97 14.58
N ILE A 101 -14.92 -35.27 15.12
CA ILE A 101 -13.59 -35.84 15.36
C ILE A 101 -13.64 -36.85 16.52
N LEU A 102 -14.32 -36.53 17.63
CA LEU A 102 -14.45 -37.45 18.76
C LEU A 102 -15.22 -38.73 18.38
N ASN A 103 -16.36 -38.59 17.71
CA ASN A 103 -17.14 -39.75 17.24
C ASN A 103 -16.42 -40.59 16.16
N LEU A 104 -15.39 -40.05 15.48
CA LEU A 104 -14.57 -40.83 14.54
C LEU A 104 -13.53 -41.69 15.25
N VAL A 105 -13.05 -41.25 16.40
CA VAL A 105 -12.04 -41.97 17.20
C VAL A 105 -12.70 -43.12 17.96
N ASP A 106 -13.96 -42.98 18.36
CA ASP A 106 -14.73 -44.02 19.06
C ASP A 106 -15.20 -45.18 18.14
N PHE A 107 -15.14 -45.02 16.81
CA PHE A 107 -15.52 -46.06 15.83
C PHE A 107 -14.33 -46.91 15.37
N ILE A 108 -13.10 -46.56 15.77
CA ILE A 108 -11.86 -47.24 15.36
C ILE A 108 -11.32 -48.16 16.48
N HIS A 109 -12.06 -48.30 17.58
CA HIS A 109 -11.77 -49.25 18.67
C HIS A 109 -12.97 -50.19 18.89
#